data_AF-A0A0D2EYL0-F1
#
_entry.id   AF-A0A0D2EYL0-F1
#
_cell.length_a   1.000
_cell.length_b   1.000
_cell.length_c   1.000
_cell.angle_alpha   90.00
_cell.angle_beta   90.00
_cell.angle_gamma   90.00
#
_symmetry.space_group_name_H-M   'P 1'
#
loop_
_entity.id
_entity.type
_entity.pdbx_description
1 polymer ?
#
loop_
_entity_poly.entity_id
_entity_poly.type
_entity_poly.pdbx_seq_one_letter_code
_entity_poly.pdbx_strand_id
1 'polypeptide(L)'
;MDHLEEQYSIRRFVLVGWSFGGAPVFTVGGRERERVIGCATVASQTAGTAGIRKLAPRPLLLLHGTGDRTLRWDCSQSLYEAYGKKGHRQLKLFEDDDHALTRNALEAEELLCDFIAKCIGLKIDNDEQEKVIQKPLVDGSERIELMETGGDLEGESIE
;
A
#
# COMPACT_ATOMS: atom_id res chain seq x y z
N MET A 1 4.97 -10.08 -12.62
CA MET A 1 3.61 -10.22 -13.17
C MET A 1 3.59 -11.22 -14.30
N ASP A 2 4.44 -11.11 -15.32
CA ASP A 2 4.52 -12.09 -16.43
C ASP A 2 4.68 -13.53 -15.92
N HIS A 3 5.62 -13.75 -14.99
CA HIS A 3 5.76 -15.06 -14.33
C HIS A 3 4.47 -15.55 -13.63
N LEU A 4 3.72 -14.65 -12.98
CA LEU A 4 2.47 -15.00 -12.30
C LEU A 4 1.34 -15.33 -13.30
N GLU A 5 1.34 -14.65 -14.44
CA GLU A 5 0.41 -14.89 -15.53
C GLU A 5 0.71 -16.22 -16.23
N GLU A 6 1.98 -16.49 -16.54
CA GLU A 6 2.41 -17.70 -17.25
C GLU A 6 2.28 -18.96 -16.40
N GLN A 7 2.68 -18.89 -15.12
CA GLN A 7 2.72 -20.08 -14.25
C GLN A 7 1.40 -20.33 -13.52
N TYR A 8 0.63 -19.28 -13.22
CA TYR A 8 -0.56 -19.39 -12.36
C TYR A 8 -1.83 -18.79 -12.97
N SER A 9 -1.79 -18.32 -14.22
CA SER A 9 -2.93 -17.68 -14.91
C SER A 9 -3.49 -16.45 -14.17
N ILE A 10 -2.68 -15.77 -13.35
CA ILE A 10 -3.07 -14.55 -12.65
C ILE A 10 -2.90 -13.35 -13.59
N ARG A 11 -4.00 -12.66 -13.90
CA ARG A 11 -4.03 -11.58 -14.91
C ARG A 11 -4.41 -10.19 -14.39
N ARG A 12 -4.90 -10.12 -13.15
CA ARG A 12 -5.38 -8.87 -12.53
C ARG A 12 -4.63 -8.65 -11.24
N PHE A 13 -4.02 -7.47 -11.10
CA PHE A 13 -3.13 -7.15 -10.00
C PHE A 13 -3.57 -5.87 -9.31
N VAL A 14 -3.63 -5.92 -7.98
CA VAL A 14 -3.59 -4.72 -7.14
C VAL A 14 -2.15 -4.60 -6.65
N LEU A 15 -1.52 -3.45 -6.87
CA LEU A 15 -0.14 -3.22 -6.43
C LEU A 15 -0.14 -2.45 -5.12
N VAL A 16 0.55 -2.99 -4.11
CA VAL A 16 0.72 -2.36 -2.80
C VAL A 16 2.21 -2.15 -2.55
N GLY A 17 2.58 -1.00 -2.00
CA GLY A 17 3.98 -0.68 -1.70
C GLY A 17 4.11 0.22 -0.49
N TRP A 18 5.07 -0.10 0.38
CA TRP A 18 5.39 0.70 1.56
C TRP A 18 6.69 1.47 1.33
N SER A 19 6.72 2.73 1.75
CA SER A 19 7.91 3.58 1.69
C SER A 19 8.48 3.67 0.27
N PHE A 20 9.75 3.31 0.07
CA PHE A 20 10.39 3.15 -1.25
C PHE A 20 9.54 2.32 -2.23
N GLY A 21 8.82 1.30 -1.75
CA GLY A 21 7.94 0.43 -2.54
C GLY A 21 6.84 1.16 -3.30
N GLY A 22 6.50 2.40 -2.94
CA GLY A 22 5.59 3.23 -3.74
C GLY A 22 6.13 3.58 -5.13
N ALA A 23 7.45 3.71 -5.30
CA ALA A 23 8.06 4.02 -6.60
C ALA A 23 7.81 2.92 -7.66
N PRO A 24 8.09 1.62 -7.41
CA PRO A 24 7.74 0.57 -8.34
C PRO A 24 6.23 0.43 -8.53
N VAL A 25 5.41 0.61 -7.49
CA VAL A 25 3.93 0.60 -7.61
C VAL A 25 3.46 1.59 -8.67
N PHE A 26 3.88 2.85 -8.60
CA PHE A 26 3.43 3.86 -9.55
C PHE A 26 4.13 3.76 -10.90
N THR A 27 5.40 3.34 -10.95
CA THR A 27 6.11 3.12 -12.21
C THR A 27 5.44 2.01 -13.03
N VAL A 28 5.17 0.88 -12.39
CA VAL A 28 4.52 -0.27 -13.03
C VAL A 28 3.04 0.01 -13.27
N GLY A 29 2.31 0.50 -12.27
CA GLY A 29 0.90 0.84 -12.39
C GLY A 29 0.62 1.85 -13.50
N GLY A 30 1.49 2.86 -13.68
CA GLY A 30 1.37 3.82 -14.77
C GLY A 30 1.66 3.27 -16.17
N ARG A 31 2.38 2.14 -16.28
CA ARG A 31 2.70 1.45 -17.55
C ARG A 31 1.67 0.38 -17.92
N GLU A 32 1.29 -0.44 -16.95
CA GLU A 32 0.43 -1.61 -17.12
C GLU A 32 -1.05 -1.25 -16.98
N ARG A 33 -1.65 -0.74 -18.05
CA ARG A 33 -3.04 -0.24 -18.02
C ARG A 33 -4.11 -1.32 -17.90
N GLU A 34 -3.84 -2.51 -18.45
CA GLU A 34 -4.82 -3.59 -18.54
C GLU A 34 -4.77 -4.53 -17.33
N ARG A 35 -3.56 -4.84 -16.86
CA ARG A 35 -3.33 -5.85 -15.81
C ARG A 35 -3.40 -5.27 -14.39
N VAL A 36 -2.95 -4.04 -14.18
CA VAL A 36 -3.01 -3.39 -12.86
C VAL A 36 -4.37 -2.70 -12.71
N ILE A 37 -5.16 -3.16 -11.76
CA ILE A 37 -6.55 -2.70 -11.54
C ILE A 37 -6.70 -1.71 -10.40
N GLY A 38 -5.67 -1.52 -9.57
CA GLY A 38 -5.65 -0.57 -8.47
C GLY A 38 -4.25 -0.47 -7.87
N CYS A 39 -3.96 0.65 -7.20
CA CYS A 39 -2.71 0.84 -6.48
C CYS A 39 -2.97 1.36 -5.06
N ALA A 40 -2.24 0.84 -4.08
CA ALA A 40 -2.20 1.38 -2.74
C ALA A 40 -0.76 1.63 -2.31
N THR A 41 -0.53 2.65 -1.47
CA THR A 41 0.76 2.80 -0.81
C THR A 41 0.64 3.22 0.64
N VAL A 42 1.57 2.74 1.46
CA VAL A 42 1.78 3.18 2.85
C VAL A 42 3.04 4.02 2.88
N ALA A 43 2.99 5.20 3.52
CA ALA A 43 4.14 6.07 3.77
C ALA A 43 5.05 6.34 2.54
N SER A 44 4.48 6.48 1.34
CA SER A 44 5.27 6.58 0.09
C SER A 44 6.05 7.89 -0.01
N GLN A 45 7.25 7.81 -0.58
CA GLN A 45 7.99 8.97 -1.08
C GLN A 45 7.43 9.47 -2.42
N THR A 46 7.91 10.63 -2.90
CA THR A 46 7.57 11.19 -4.22
C THR A 46 8.58 10.82 -5.33
N ALA A 47 9.82 10.47 -4.99
CA ALA A 47 10.82 10.08 -5.99
C ALA A 47 10.42 8.78 -6.71
N GLY A 48 10.53 8.77 -8.05
CA GLY A 48 10.18 7.61 -8.88
C GLY A 48 8.68 7.37 -9.10
N THR A 49 7.81 8.31 -8.72
CA THR A 49 6.35 8.09 -8.71
C THR A 49 5.58 8.71 -9.88
N ALA A 50 6.26 9.25 -10.89
CA ALA A 50 5.64 10.00 -11.99
C ALA A 50 4.54 9.23 -12.75
N GLY A 51 4.58 7.89 -12.71
CA GLY A 51 3.56 7.03 -13.32
C GLY A 51 2.15 7.18 -12.72
N ILE A 52 2.00 7.72 -11.51
CA ILE A 52 0.70 7.97 -10.85
C ILE A 52 -0.26 8.82 -11.71
N ARG A 53 0.30 9.75 -12.52
CA ARG A 53 -0.48 10.61 -13.43
C ARG A 53 -1.18 9.83 -14.56
N LYS A 54 -0.81 8.57 -14.77
CA LYS A 54 -1.39 7.64 -15.76
C LYS A 54 -2.29 6.57 -15.12
N LEU A 55 -2.55 6.66 -13.82
CA LEU A 55 -3.31 5.65 -13.09
C LEU A 55 -4.82 5.80 -13.28
N ALA A 56 -5.33 7.04 -13.19
CA ALA A 56 -6.75 7.32 -13.32
C ALA A 56 -7.35 6.75 -14.63
N PRO A 57 -8.55 6.13 -14.59
CA PRO A 57 -9.51 6.14 -13.48
C PRO A 57 -9.36 5.02 -12.44
N ARG A 58 -8.30 4.21 -12.50
CA ARG A 58 -8.13 3.05 -11.61
C ARG A 58 -8.01 3.50 -10.13
N PRO A 59 -8.62 2.77 -9.18
CA PRO A 59 -8.61 3.12 -7.76
C PRO A 59 -7.23 3.36 -7.17
N LEU A 60 -7.14 4.35 -6.27
CA LEU A 60 -5.93 4.72 -5.53
C LEU A 60 -6.24 4.81 -4.03
N LEU A 61 -5.39 4.19 -3.20
CA LEU A 61 -5.35 4.38 -1.74
C LEU A 61 -3.97 4.86 -1.30
N LEU A 62 -3.93 5.90 -0.47
CA LEU A 62 -2.71 6.44 0.12
C LEU A 62 -2.89 6.49 1.63
N LEU A 63 -1.99 5.83 2.36
CA LEU A 63 -1.96 5.80 3.83
C LEU A 63 -0.67 6.47 4.31
N HIS A 64 -0.73 7.30 5.35
CA HIS A 64 0.47 7.97 5.88
C HIS A 64 0.27 8.43 7.34
N GLY A 65 1.31 8.31 8.17
CA GLY A 65 1.32 8.87 9.52
C GLY A 65 1.73 10.34 9.51
N THR A 66 1.03 11.20 10.25
CA THR A 66 1.39 12.63 10.33
C THR A 66 2.60 12.88 11.22
N GLY A 67 2.94 11.94 12.11
CA GLY A 67 4.14 11.92 12.93
C GLY A 67 5.34 11.22 12.28
N ASP A 68 5.24 10.84 11.00
CA ASP A 68 6.32 10.22 10.23
C ASP A 68 7.54 11.16 10.12
N ARG A 69 8.66 10.71 10.70
CA ARG A 69 9.94 11.44 10.72
C ARG A 69 10.91 10.98 9.63
N THR A 70 10.58 9.91 8.91
CA THR A 70 11.37 9.37 7.80
C THR A 70 10.95 10.02 6.49
N LEU A 71 9.64 10.00 6.21
CA LEU A 71 9.04 10.64 5.04
C LEU A 71 7.86 11.50 5.50
N ARG A 72 7.86 12.78 5.14
CA ARG A 72 6.75 13.65 5.58
C ARG A 72 5.47 13.25 4.85
N TRP A 73 4.35 13.27 5.57
CA TRP A 73 3.03 12.93 5.04
C TRP A 73 2.60 13.74 3.81
N ASP A 74 3.16 14.95 3.62
CA ASP A 74 2.92 15.77 2.44
C ASP A 74 3.38 15.10 1.12
N CYS A 75 4.22 14.06 1.19
CA CYS A 75 4.50 13.17 0.07
C CYS A 75 3.23 12.47 -0.43
N SER A 76 2.44 11.86 0.45
CA SER A 76 1.16 11.22 0.07
C SER A 76 0.14 12.27 -0.38
N GLN A 77 0.10 13.45 0.24
CA GLN A 77 -0.74 14.55 -0.23
C GLN A 77 -0.39 14.97 -1.67
N SER A 78 0.90 15.13 -1.97
CA SER A 78 1.40 15.47 -3.32
C SER A 78 1.04 14.39 -4.35
N LEU A 79 1.12 13.11 -3.98
CA LEU A 79 0.71 11.99 -4.82
C LEU A 79 -0.81 12.00 -5.08
N TYR A 80 -1.61 12.23 -4.03
CA TYR A 80 -3.06 12.35 -4.12
C TYR A 80 -3.48 13.43 -5.13
N GLU A 81 -2.80 14.58 -5.10
CA GLU A 81 -2.98 15.67 -6.04
C GLU A 81 -2.53 15.30 -7.46
N ALA A 82 -1.36 14.68 -7.60
CA ALA A 82 -0.81 14.25 -8.89
C ALA A 82 -1.69 13.22 -9.62
N TYR A 83 -2.42 12.36 -8.90
CA TYR A 83 -3.40 11.43 -9.47
C TYR A 83 -4.56 12.15 -10.19
N GLY A 84 -4.95 13.35 -9.74
CA GLY A 84 -6.05 14.12 -10.31
C GLY A 84 -7.44 13.69 -9.81
N LYS A 85 -8.51 14.07 -10.53
CA LYS A 85 -9.91 13.91 -10.06
C LYS A 85 -10.75 12.87 -10.82
N LYS A 86 -10.15 12.15 -11.78
CA LYS A 86 -10.89 11.33 -12.77
C LYS A 86 -11.23 9.90 -12.30
N GLY A 87 -11.09 9.56 -11.02
CA GLY A 87 -11.34 8.21 -10.51
C GLY A 87 -11.46 8.16 -9.00
N HIS A 88 -11.64 6.94 -8.47
CA HIS A 88 -11.73 6.73 -7.02
C HIS A 88 -10.35 6.89 -6.38
N ARG A 89 -10.21 7.85 -5.46
CA ARG A 89 -8.99 8.09 -4.72
C ARG A 89 -9.30 8.33 -3.25
N GLN A 90 -8.46 7.80 -2.38
CA GLN A 90 -8.54 8.03 -0.95
C GLN A 90 -7.15 8.34 -0.40
N LEU A 91 -7.09 9.33 0.49
CA LEU A 91 -5.93 9.62 1.33
C LEU A 91 -6.40 9.53 2.78
N LYS A 92 -5.76 8.67 3.56
CA LYS A 92 -5.95 8.59 5.01
C LYS A 92 -4.65 8.98 5.68
N LEU A 93 -4.73 10.03 6.49
CA LEU A 93 -3.67 10.47 7.38
C LEU A 93 -4.00 9.98 8.79
N PHE A 94 -3.02 9.33 9.43
CA PHE A 94 -3.13 8.85 10.81
C PHE A 94 -2.46 9.87 11.74
N GLU A 95 -3.23 10.43 12.66
CA GLU A 95 -2.77 11.52 13.54
C GLU A 95 -1.67 11.02 14.48
N ASP A 96 -0.56 11.76 14.56
CA ASP A 96 0.63 11.48 15.37
C ASP A 96 1.24 10.07 15.22
N ASP A 97 0.91 9.38 14.12
CA ASP A 97 1.45 8.05 13.83
C ASP A 97 2.74 8.13 13.02
N ASP A 98 3.58 7.11 13.13
CA ASP A 98 4.92 7.09 12.57
C ASP A 98 4.96 6.53 11.13
N HIS A 99 6.18 6.26 10.63
CA HIS A 99 6.43 5.71 9.30
C HIS A 99 5.84 4.31 9.08
N ALA A 100 5.73 3.54 10.16
CA ALA A 100 5.22 2.17 10.16
C ALA A 100 3.71 2.11 10.46
N LEU A 101 3.10 3.25 10.80
CA LEU A 101 1.75 3.33 11.34
C LEU A 101 1.60 2.48 12.61
N THR A 102 2.62 2.45 13.48
CA THR A 102 2.67 1.55 14.64
C THR A 102 1.40 1.63 15.51
N ARG A 103 0.80 2.82 15.64
CA ARG A 103 -0.41 3.02 16.47
C ARG A 103 -1.70 2.57 15.80
N ASN A 104 -1.75 2.57 14.47
CA ASN A 104 -2.95 2.27 13.69
C ASN A 104 -2.71 1.20 12.62
N ALA A 105 -1.73 0.32 12.83
CA ALA A 105 -1.34 -0.68 11.85
C ALA A 105 -2.50 -1.61 11.49
N LEU A 106 -3.32 -2.00 12.48
CA LEU A 106 -4.53 -2.79 12.23
C LEU A 106 -5.50 -2.03 11.32
N GLU A 107 -5.88 -0.78 11.67
CA GLU A 107 -6.78 0.03 10.84
C GLU A 107 -6.22 0.23 9.41
N ALA A 108 -4.92 0.42 9.26
CA ALA A 108 -4.27 0.51 7.95
C ALA A 108 -4.37 -0.81 7.16
N GLU A 109 -4.18 -1.96 7.80
CA GLU A 109 -4.38 -3.29 7.21
C GLU A 109 -5.86 -3.48 6.81
N GLU A 110 -6.82 -3.06 7.64
CA GLU A 110 -8.25 -3.14 7.31
C GLU A 110 -8.60 -2.32 6.06
N LEU A 111 -8.11 -1.08 5.99
CA LEU A 111 -8.33 -0.21 4.83
C LEU A 111 -7.69 -0.78 3.55
N LEU A 112 -6.51 -1.39 3.66
CA LEU A 112 -5.86 -2.06 2.53
C LEU A 112 -6.66 -3.27 2.06
N CYS A 113 -7.12 -4.12 2.97
CA CYS A 113 -7.93 -5.30 2.65
C CYS A 113 -9.25 -4.91 1.97
N ASP A 114 -9.97 -3.95 2.53
CA ASP A 114 -11.21 -3.42 1.94
C ASP A 114 -10.97 -2.83 0.54
N PHE A 115 -9.88 -2.06 0.37
CA PHE A 115 -9.50 -1.51 -0.93
C PHE A 115 -9.21 -2.61 -1.96
N ILE A 116 -8.46 -3.64 -1.59
CA ILE A 116 -8.14 -4.77 -2.47
C ILE A 116 -9.42 -5.50 -2.87
N ALA A 117 -10.28 -5.83 -1.91
CA ALA A 117 -11.56 -6.51 -2.13
C ALA A 117 -12.45 -5.73 -3.10
N LYS A 118 -12.57 -4.41 -2.89
CA LYS A 118 -13.30 -3.52 -3.80
C LYS A 118 -12.73 -3.52 -5.21
N CYS A 119 -11.40 -3.52 -5.38
CA CYS A 119 -10.78 -3.56 -6.70
C CYS A 119 -11.11 -4.85 -7.46
N ILE A 120 -11.14 -5.99 -6.78
CA ILE A 120 -11.46 -7.29 -7.40
C ILE A 120 -12.96 -7.59 -7.50
N GLY A 121 -13.81 -6.73 -6.91
CA GLY A 121 -15.26 -6.90 -6.90
C GLY A 121 -15.77 -7.91 -5.87
N LEU A 122 -14.96 -8.24 -4.86
CA LEU A 122 -15.35 -9.08 -3.75
C LEU A 122 -16.12 -8.25 -2.72
N LYS A 123 -17.29 -8.73 -2.30
CA LYS A 123 -17.98 -8.21 -1.12
C LYS A 123 -17.51 -9.03 0.08
N ILE A 124 -17.09 -8.36 1.14
CA ILE A 124 -16.72 -8.98 2.40
C ILE A 124 -17.90 -8.72 3.34
N ASP A 125 -18.56 -9.77 3.76
CA ASP A 125 -19.64 -9.66 4.75
C ASP A 125 -19.05 -9.39 6.14
N ASN A 126 -19.82 -8.77 7.04
CA ASN A 126 -19.33 -8.36 8.36
C ASN A 126 -18.67 -9.52 9.15
N ASP A 127 -19.23 -10.72 9.05
CA ASP A 127 -18.70 -11.93 9.71
C ASP A 127 -17.33 -12.36 9.16
N GLU A 128 -17.06 -12.07 7.88
CA GLU A 128 -15.75 -12.32 7.25
C GLU A 128 -14.75 -11.23 7.59
N GLN A 129 -15.22 -9.99 7.76
CA GLN A 129 -14.38 -8.86 8.17
C GLN A 129 -13.70 -9.15 9.51
N GLU A 130 -14.44 -9.57 10.53
CA GLU A 130 -13.86 -9.94 11.84
C GLU A 130 -12.87 -11.13 11.74
N LYS A 131 -13.13 -12.08 10.84
CA LYS A 131 -12.33 -13.31 10.75
C LYS A 131 -11.05 -13.17 9.94
N VAL A 132 -11.07 -12.35 8.90
CA VAL A 132 -10.01 -12.27 7.89
C VAL A 132 -9.25 -10.96 7.97
N ILE A 133 -9.96 -9.86 8.26
CA ILE A 133 -9.40 -8.51 8.22
C ILE A 133 -8.91 -8.06 9.60
N GLN A 134 -9.69 -8.32 10.64
CA GLN A 134 -9.40 -7.78 11.98
C GLN A 134 -8.44 -8.63 12.81
N LYS A 135 -7.77 -9.61 12.18
CA LYS A 135 -6.79 -10.46 12.86
C LYS A 135 -5.38 -9.96 12.55
N PRO A 136 -4.57 -9.59 13.56
CA PRO A 136 -3.18 -9.25 13.32
C PRO A 136 -2.46 -10.46 12.70
N LEU A 137 -1.79 -10.26 11.56
CA LEU A 137 -1.02 -11.31 10.89
C LEU A 137 0.27 -11.65 11.64
N VAL A 138 0.81 -10.67 12.35
CA VAL A 138 2.02 -10.74 13.16
C VAL A 138 1.72 -10.04 14.49
N ASP A 139 2.24 -10.56 15.59
CA ASP A 139 2.06 -9.92 16.88
C ASP A 139 2.68 -8.51 16.89
N GLY A 140 2.07 -7.58 17.63
CA GLY A 140 2.52 -6.20 17.68
C GLY A 140 3.96 -6.04 18.18
N SER A 141 4.40 -6.85 19.16
CA SER A 141 5.78 -6.78 19.65
C SER A 141 6.76 -7.36 18.65
N GLU A 142 6.41 -8.46 17.99
CA GLU A 142 7.24 -9.09 16.95
C GLU A 142 7.43 -8.15 15.76
N ARG A 143 6.38 -7.43 15.34
CA ARG A 143 6.46 -6.42 14.27
C ARG A 143 7.47 -5.32 14.61
N ILE A 144 7.40 -4.77 15.83
CA ILE A 144 8.31 -3.70 16.27
C ILE A 144 9.75 -4.23 16.33
N GLU A 145 9.95 -5.41 16.91
CA GLU A 145 11.27 -6.04 17.00
C GLU A 145 11.89 -6.29 15.62
N LEU A 146 11.12 -6.80 14.64
CA LEU A 146 11.58 -6.99 13.27
C LEU A 146 11.93 -5.65 12.59
N MET A 147 11.16 -4.59 12.85
CA MET A 147 11.44 -3.25 12.32
C MET A 147 12.69 -2.61 12.95
N GLU A 148 12.92 -2.80 14.25
CA GLU A 148 14.08 -2.30 14.96
C GLU A 148 15.36 -3.07 14.59
N THR A 149 15.27 -4.39 14.49
CA THR A 149 16.38 -5.26 14.07
C THR A 149 16.81 -4.88 12.65
N GLY A 150 15.83 -4.61 11.77
CA GLY A 150 16.09 -4.46 10.35
C GLY A 150 16.65 -5.75 9.73
N GLY A 151 16.82 -5.76 8.43
CA GLY A 151 17.39 -6.90 7.73
C GLY A 151 17.25 -6.75 6.23
N ASP A 152 18.22 -7.27 5.49
CA ASP A 152 18.07 -7.49 4.06
C ASP A 152 17.41 -8.86 3.81
N LEU A 153 16.80 -9.04 2.64
CA LEU A 153 16.15 -10.29 2.22
C LEU A 153 17.13 -11.47 2.08
N GLU A 154 18.44 -11.25 2.28
CA GLU A 154 19.47 -12.28 2.22
C GLU A 154 19.80 -12.93 3.58
N GLY A 155 19.12 -12.55 4.68
CA GLY A 155 19.14 -13.31 5.94
C GLY A 155 20.47 -13.29 6.71
N GLU A 156 21.50 -12.58 6.24
CA GLU A 156 22.69 -12.28 7.02
C GLU A 156 22.47 -10.95 7.76
N SER A 157 22.45 -11.02 9.09
CA SER A 157 22.59 -9.84 9.93
C SER A 157 23.90 -9.15 9.57
N ILE A 158 23.82 -7.89 9.15
CA ILE A 158 25.00 -7.04 9.01
C ILE A 158 25.44 -6.68 10.44
N GLU A 159 26.39 -7.43 10.99
CA GLU A 159 27.20 -6.97 12.14
C GLU A 159 28.15 -5.83 11.74
#